data_AF-A0A9C7RKZ5-F1
#
_entry.id   AF-A0A9C7RKZ5-F1
#
_cell.length_a   1.000
_cell.length_b   1.000
_cell.length_c   1.000
_cell.angle_alpha   90.00
_cell.angle_beta   90.00
_cell.angle_gamma   90.00
#
_symmetry.space_group_name_H-M   'P 1'
#
loop_
_entity.id
_entity.type
_entity.pdbx_description
1 polymer ?
#
loop_
_entity_poly.entity_id
_entity_poly.type
_entity_poly.pdbx_seq_one_letter_code
_entity_poly.pdbx_strand_id
1 'polypeptide(L)' 'MKAIDLFFCFMKIGFLAFGGGYGALSMIQNEVVRVHEWMTNPEFLDLLSISQMTPGPIAINSAT' A
#
# COMPACT_ATOMS: atom_id res chain seq x y z
N MET A 1 10.42 2.80 12.00
CA MET A 1 10.27 1.88 10.86
C MET A 1 11.61 1.15 10.66
N LYS A 2 11.72 -0.14 10.98
CA LYS A 2 12.94 -0.91 10.70
C LYS A 2 12.86 -1.47 9.28
N ALA A 3 13.98 -1.49 8.55
CA ALA A 3 14.00 -1.97 7.16
C ALA A 3 13.53 -3.42 7.00
N ILE A 4 13.74 -4.24 8.03
CA ILE A 4 13.30 -5.64 8.05
C ILE A 4 11.77 -5.75 8.05
N ASP A 5 11.08 -4.90 8.84
CA ASP A 5 9.61 -4.90 8.92
C ASP A 5 9.01 -4.44 7.58
N LEU A 6 9.65 -3.46 6.94
CA LEU A 6 9.28 -2.98 5.63
C LEU A 6 9.38 -4.08 4.56
N PHE A 7 10.48 -4.83 4.57
CA PHE A 7 10.70 -5.94 3.66
C PHE A 7 9.62 -7.02 3.81
N PHE A 8 9.33 -7.45 5.05
CA PHE A 8 8.30 -8.47 5.28
C PHE A 8 6.88 -7.97 4.95
N CYS A 9 6.57 -6.71 5.24
CA CYS A 9 5.30 -6.09 4.89
C CYS A 9 5.06 -6.11 3.38
N PHE A 10 6.01 -5.59 2.58
CA PHE A 10 5.87 -5.58 1.12
C PHE A 10 5.97 -6.96 0.49
N MET A 11 6.76 -7.88 1.07
CA MET A 11 6.78 -9.27 0.63
C MET A 11 5.40 -9.92 0.84
N LYS A 12 4.79 -9.74 2.01
CA LYS A 12 3.44 -10.25 2.31
C LYS A 12 2.40 -9.67 1.35
N ILE A 13 2.43 -8.36 1.11
CA ILE A 13 1.55 -7.70 0.15
C ILE A 13 1.77 -8.27 -1.26
N GLY A 14 3.02 -8.41 -1.73
CA GLY A 14 3.32 -8.97 -3.05
C GLY A 14 2.86 -10.41 -3.24
N PHE A 15 2.97 -11.25 -2.21
CA PHE A 15 2.51 -12.65 -2.25
C PHE A 15 0.99 -12.81 -2.10
N LEU A 16 0.32 -11.87 -1.43
CA LEU A 16 -1.11 -11.96 -1.11
C LEU A 16 -1.98 -10.97 -1.89
N ALA A 17 -1.40 -10.13 -2.75
CA ALA A 17 -2.11 -9.19 -3.62
C ALA A 17 -2.84 -9.93 -4.77
N PHE A 18 -3.77 -10.80 -4.41
CA PHE A 18 -4.75 -11.37 -5.33
C PHE A 18 -5.97 -10.44 -5.37
N GLY A 19 -6.34 -9.93 -6.56
CA GLY A 19 -7.49 -9.02 -6.72
C GLY A 19 -7.20 -7.66 -7.38
N GLY A 20 -6.05 -7.50 -8.06
CA GLY A 20 -5.70 -6.26 -8.77
C GLY A 20 -5.28 -5.12 -7.84
N GLY A 21 -5.17 -3.90 -8.38
CA GLY A 21 -4.61 -2.76 -7.64
C GLY A 21 -5.38 -2.37 -6.38
N TYR A 22 -6.71 -2.50 -6.37
CA TYR A 22 -7.54 -2.19 -5.19
C TYR A 22 -7.40 -3.23 -4.07
N GLY A 23 -7.23 -4.51 -4.42
CA GLY A 23 -6.94 -5.57 -3.45
C GLY A 23 -5.62 -5.31 -2.74
N ALA A 24 -4.56 -5.04 -3.51
CA ALA A 24 -3.26 -4.65 -2.97
C ALA A 24 -3.34 -3.40 -2.09
N LEU A 25 -4.09 -2.38 -2.52
CA LEU A 25 -4.24 -1.12 -1.78
C LEU A 25 -4.89 -1.33 -0.41
N SER A 26 -5.93 -2.16 -0.32
CA SER A 26 -6.58 -2.49 0.95
C SER A 26 -5.64 -3.21 1.93
N MET A 27 -4.76 -4.10 1.42
CA MET A 27 -3.75 -4.76 2.23
C MET A 27 -2.68 -3.78 2.72
N ILE A 28 -2.21 -2.88 1.84
CA ILE A 28 -1.26 -1.82 2.21
C ILE A 28 -1.85 -0.96 3.33
N GLN A 29 -3.09 -0.48 3.18
CA GLN A 29 -3.75 0.32 4.21
C GLN A 29 -3.83 -0.42 5.55
N ASN A 30 -4.22 -1.70 5.54
CA ASN A 30 -4.31 -2.50 6.75
C ASN A 30 -2.94 -2.67 7.43
N GLU A 31 -1.90 -3.04 6.69
CA GLU A 31 -0.56 -3.24 7.28
C GLU A 31 0.05 -1.92 7.77
N VAL A 32 -0.05 -0.85 6.99
CA VAL A 32 0.62 0.41 7.26
C VAL A 32 -0.10 1.23 8.35
N VAL A 33 -1.44 1.22 8.37
CA VAL A 33 -2.24 2.03 9.32
C VAL A 33 -2.66 1.22 10.54
N ARG A 34 -3.09 -0.05 10.38
CA ARG A 34 -3.68 -0.83 11.50
C ARG A 34 -2.70 -1.76 12.18
N VAL A 35 -1.82 -2.42 11.44
CA VAL A 35 -0.88 -3.41 12.02
C VAL A 35 0.37 -2.73 12.55
N HIS A 36 0.98 -1.87 11.73
CA HIS A 36 2.24 -1.23 12.06
C HIS A 36 2.12 0.21 12.55
N GLU A 37 0.94 0.82 12.39
CA GLU A 37 0.63 2.20 12.83
C GLU A 37 1.72 3.22 12.40
N TRP A 38 2.30 3.04 11.20
CA TRP A 38 3.35 3.90 10.69
C TRP A 38 2.83 5.27 10.26
N MET A 39 1.54 5.37 9.98
CA MET A 39 0.83 6.61 9.68
C MET A 39 -0.66 6.44 10.01
N THR A 40 -1.34 7.57 10.12
CA THR A 40 -2.77 7.62 10.35
C THR A 40 -3.56 7.41 9.05
N ASN A 41 -4.84 7.05 9.17
CA ASN A 41 -5.71 6.88 7.99
C ASN A 41 -5.82 8.16 7.14
N PRO A 42 -5.96 9.38 7.72
CA PRO A 42 -5.93 10.62 6.93
C PRO A 42 -4.63 10.80 6.15
N GLU A 43 -3.47 10.60 6.79
CA GLU A 43 -2.17 10.72 6.12
C GLU A 43 -2.00 9.70 4.97
N PHE A 44 -2.52 8.49 5.16
CA PHE A 44 -2.54 7.48 4.10
C PHE A 44 -3.38 7.93 2.90
N LEU A 45 -4.56 8.51 3.13
CA LEU A 45 -5.43 9.02 2.07
C LEU A 45 -4.84 10.25 1.36
N ASP A 46 -4.15 11.12 2.08
CA ASP A 46 -3.46 12.26 1.48
C ASP A 46 -2.31 11.80 0.58
N LEU A 47 -1.49 10.85 1.06
CA LEU A 47 -0.42 10.24 0.26
C LEU A 47 -0.97 9.49 -0.96
N LEU A 48 -2.09 8.80 -0.81
CA LEU A 48 -2.80 8.15 -1.90
C LEU A 48 -3.24 9.17 -2.95
N SER A 49 -3.82 10.28 -2.50
CA SER A 49 -4.29 11.36 -3.37
C SER A 49 -3.14 12.01 -4.14
N ILE A 50 -2.03 12.32 -3.45
CA ILE A 50 -0.80 12.84 -4.07
C ILE A 50 -0.24 11.82 -5.08
N SER A 51 -0.22 10.55 -4.73
CA SER A 51 0.27 9.47 -5.60
C SER A 51 -0.57 9.32 -6.86
N GLN A 52 -1.87 9.61 -6.83
CA GLN A 52 -2.71 9.62 -8.03
C GLN A 52 -2.51 10.85 -8.91
N MET A 53 -2.04 11.97 -8.35
CA MET A 53 -1.68 13.17 -9.11
C MET A 53 -0.33 13.01 -9.82
N THR A 54 0.55 12.14 -9.31
CA THR A 54 1.81 11.77 -9.97
C THR A 54 1.60 10.54 -10.87
N PRO A 55 1.89 10.59 -12.18
CA PRO A 55 1.86 9.38 -13.00
C PRO A 55 2.95 8.40 -12.51
N GLY A 56 2.59 7.29 -11.87
CA GLY A 56 3.58 6.24 -11.54
C GLY A 56 3.40 5.35 -10.29
N PRO A 57 2.86 5.77 -9.13
CA PRO A 57 3.02 4.97 -7.90
C PRO A 57 1.95 3.90 -7.64
N ILE A 58 0.78 3.96 -8.27
CA ILE A 58 -0.26 2.96 -8.03
C ILE A 58 -0.42 2.06 -9.25
N ALA A 59 0.05 0.82 -9.09
CA ALA A 59 -0.14 -0.27 -10.04
C ALA A 59 -1.62 -0.73 -10.08
N ILE A 60 -2.56 0.19 -10.35
CA ILE A 60 -3.96 -0.14 -10.63
C ILE A 60 -4.14 -0.69 -12.04
N ASN A 61 -3.21 -0.40 -12.97
CA ASN A 61 -3.42 -0.56 -14.41
C ASN A 61 -2.54 -1.62 -15.11
N SER A 62 -2.12 -2.69 -14.42
CA SER A 62 -1.42 -3.83 -15.09
C SER A 62 -2.23 -5.12 -15.09
N ALA A 63 -3.54 -5.04 -14.84
CA ALA A 63 -4.46 -6.18 -14.88
C ALA A 63 -5.65 -5.93 -15.82
N THR A 64 -5.38 -5.34 -16.99
CA THR A 64 -6.23 -5.48 -18.19
C THR A 64 -5.34 -6.01 -19.29
#